data_AF-X1CY99-F1
#
_entry.id   AF-X1CY99-F1
#
_cell.length_a   1.000
_cell.length_b   1.000
_cell.length_c   1.000
_cell.angle_alpha   90.00
_cell.angle_beta   90.00
_cell.angle_gamma   90.00
#
_symmetry.space_group_name_H-M   'P 1'
#
loop_
_entity.id
_entity.type
_entity.pdbx_description
1 polymer ?
#
loop_
_entity_poly.entity_id
_entity_poly.type
_entity_poly.pdbx_seq_one_letter_code
_entity_poly.pdbx_strand_id
1 'polypeptide(L)' 'HTQTEYAKLKSVSRQYITKLVKLKKLKTYLCPIAGKYLIIDCDENSKRFKES' A
#
# COMPACT_ATOMS: atom_id res chain seq x y z
N HIS A 1 4.68 -3.24 5.34
CA HIS A 1 4.10 -4.37 4.59
C HIS A 1 4.45 -4.29 3.11
N THR A 2 4.67 -5.42 2.46
CA THR A 2 4.66 -5.48 0.99
C THR A 2 3.24 -5.22 0.44
N GLN A 3 3.14 -4.86 -0.83
CA GLN A 3 1.84 -4.68 -1.49
C GLN A 3 0.96 -5.94 -1.42
N THR A 4 1.57 -7.12 -1.51
CA THR A 4 0.88 -8.41 -1.41
C THR A 4 0.31 -8.65 -0.02
N GLU A 5 1.09 -8.39 1.04
CA GLU A 5 0.62 -8.55 2.42
C GLU A 5 -0.48 -7.55 2.75
N TYR A 6 -0.34 -6.30 2.33
CA TYR A 6 -1.35 -5.27 2.56
C TYR A 6 -2.66 -5.58 1.80
N ALA A 7 -2.56 -6.11 0.58
CA ALA A 7 -3.72 -6.57 -0.19
C ALA A 7 -4.49 -7.67 0.54
N LYS A 8 -3.78 -8.65 1.14
CA LYS A 8 -4.39 -9.70 1.97
C LYS A 8 -5.07 -9.12 3.21
N LEU A 9 -4.42 -8.19 3.91
CA LEU A 9 -4.99 -7.54 5.11
C LEU A 9 -6.28 -6.75 4.81
N LYS A 10 -6.40 -6.21 3.60
CA LYS A 10 -7.58 -5.45 3.15
C LYS A 10 -8.55 -6.29 2.33
N SER A 11 -8.31 -7.60 2.17
CA SER A 11 -9.13 -8.50 1.35
C SER A 11 -9.37 -7.96 -0.07
N VAL A 12 -8.35 -7.36 -0.68
CA VAL A 12 -8.38 -6.82 -2.05
C VAL A 12 -7.29 -7.42 -2.93
N SER A 13 -7.36 -7.16 -4.23
CA SER A 13 -6.34 -7.62 -5.17
C SER A 13 -5.04 -6.82 -5.01
N ARG A 14 -3.91 -7.49 -5.22
CA ARG A 14 -2.60 -6.82 -5.31
C ARG A 14 -2.58 -5.73 -6.37
N GLN A 15 -3.23 -5.98 -7.52
CA GLN A 15 -3.29 -5.02 -8.62
C GLN A 15 -3.96 -3.70 -8.20
N TYR A 16 -5.00 -3.78 -7.38
CA TYR A 16 -5.66 -2.61 -6.82
C TYR A 16 -4.72 -1.81 -5.92
N ILE A 17 -4.00 -2.49 -5.01
CA ILE A 17 -2.98 -1.84 -4.18
C ILE A 17 -1.86 -1.20 -5.03
N THR A 18 -1.38 -1.88 -6.07
CA THR A 18 -0.39 -1.32 -7.01
C THR A 18 -0.90 -0.04 -7.66
N LYS A 19 -2.18 0.00 -8.09
CA LYS A 19 -2.81 1.20 -8.66
C LYS A 19 -2.80 2.34 -7.65
N LEU A 20 -3.18 2.09 -6.40
CA LEU A 20 -3.19 3.12 -5.34
C LEU A 20 -1.78 3.66 -5.02
N VAL A 21 -0.76 2.79 -5.01
CA VAL A 21 0.63 3.22 -4.85
C VAL A 21 1.09 4.11 -6.02
N LYS A 22 0.79 3.72 -7.27
CA LYS A 22 1.11 4.54 -8.46
C LYS A 22 0.42 5.92 -8.44
N LEU A 23 -0.81 5.96 -7.94
CA LEU A 23 -1.58 7.20 -7.77
C LEU A 23 -1.16 8.01 -6.52
N LYS A 24 -0.13 7.57 -5.77
CA LYS A 24 0.31 8.17 -4.50
C LYS A 24 -0.83 8.32 -3.47
N LYS A 25 -1.85 7.47 -3.55
CA LYS A 25 -2.98 7.42 -2.62
C LYS A 25 -2.66 6.67 -1.32
N LEU A 26 -1.56 5.91 -1.30
CA LEU A 26 -1.06 5.23 -0.11
C LEU A 26 0.30 5.79 0.32
N LYS A 27 0.49 5.94 1.62
CA LYS A 27 1.81 6.16 2.20
C LYS A 27 2.68 4.92 1.98
N THR A 28 3.80 5.15 1.31
CA THR A 28 4.79 4.11 1.05
C THR A 28 6.18 4.63 1.34
N TYR A 29 7.05 3.71 1.72
CA TYR A 29 8.48 3.92 1.90
C TYR A 29 9.23 3.13 0.84
N LEU A 30 10.13 3.79 0.11
CA LEU A 30 11.03 3.10 -0.81
C LEU A 30 12.15 2.48 0.03
N CYS A 31 12.15 1.15 0.14
CA CYS A 31 13.22 0.45 0.84
C CYS A 31 14.49 0.49 -0.02
N PRO A 32 15.57 1.18 0.43
CA PRO A 32 16.77 1.36 -0.39
C PRO A 32 17.53 0.05 -0.63
N ILE A 33 17.40 -0.92 0.28
CA ILE A 33 18.11 -2.21 0.21
C ILE A 33 17.44 -3.17 -0.79
N ALA A 34 16.10 -3.12 -0.91
CA ALA A 34 15.34 -4.06 -1.73
C ALA A 34 14.80 -3.46 -3.05
N GLY A 35 14.92 -2.13 -3.25
CA GLY A 35 14.36 -1.42 -4.40
C GLY A 35 12.84 -1.50 -4.50
N LYS A 36 12.15 -1.84 -3.41
CA LYS A 36 10.70 -2.08 -3.37
C LYS A 36 9.99 -1.07 -2.49
N TYR A 37 8.80 -0.64 -2.92
CA TYR A 37 7.90 0.16 -2.11
C TYR A 37 7.20 -0.70 -1.07
N LEU A 38 7.42 -0.35 0.20
CA LEU A 38 6.73 -0.91 1.34
C LEU A 38 5.59 0.03 1.74
N ILE A 39 4.42 -0.53 2.01
CA ILE A 39 3.28 0.18 2.58
C ILE A 39 3.54 0.32 4.08
N ILE A 40 3.56 1.57 4.54
CA ILE A 40 3.79 1.98 5.94
C ILE A 40 2.50 2.58 6.50
N ASP A 41 2.41 2.79 7.82
CA ASP A 41 1.24 3.39 8.48
C ASP A 41 -0.11 2.77 8.06
N CYS A 42 -0.34 1.51 8.45
CA CYS A 42 -1.57 0.79 8.10
C CYS A 42 -2.84 1.52 8.55
N ASP A 43 -2.85 2.20 9.70
CA ASP A 43 -4.00 2.98 10.17
C ASP A 43 -4.30 4.19 9.29
N GLU A 44 -3.28 4.97 8.92
CA GLU A 44 -3.47 6.11 8.03
C GLU A 44 -3.92 5.66 6.64
N ASN A 45 -3.29 4.61 6.12
CA ASN A 45 -3.69 4.03 4.85
C ASN A 45 -5.09 3.40 4.90
N SER A 46 -5.55 2.93 6.06
CA SER A 46 -6.94 2.47 6.25
C SER A 46 -7.94 3.61 6.15
N LYS A 47 -7.59 4.81 6.63
CA LYS A 47 -8.43 6.02 6.49
C LYS A 47 -8.49 6.49 5.04
N ARG A 48 -7.33 6.64 4.39
CA ARG A 48 -7.23 7.01 2.97
C ARG A 48 -7.94 6.02 2.04
N PHE A 49 -7.98 4.74 2.43
CA PHE A 49 -8.69 3.69 1.71
C PHE A 49 -10.21 3.84 1.78
N LYS A 50 -10.77 4.32 2.91
CA LYS A 50 -12.22 4.58 3.04
C LYS A 50 -12.68 5.83 2.28
N GLU A 51 -11.76 6.76 2.02
CA GLU A 51 -12.04 8.02 1.30
C GLU A 51 -11.81 7.93 -0.22
N SER A 52 -11.32 6.80 -0.76
CA SER A 52 -11.00 6.62 -2.20
C SER A 52 -11.96 5.69 -2.92
#